data_AF-A0A7C3DI17-F1
#
_entry.id   AF-A0A7C3DI17-F1
#
_cell.length_a   1.000
_cell.length_b   1.000
_cell.length_c   1.000
_cell.angle_alpha   90.00
_cell.angle_beta   90.00
_cell.angle_gamma   90.00
#
_symmetry.space_group_name_H-M   'P 1'
#
loop_
_entity.id
_entity.type
_entity.pdbx_description
1 polymer ?
#
loop_
_entity_poly.entity_id
_entity_poly.type
_entity_poly.pdbx_seq_one_letter_code
_entity_poly.pdbx_strand_id
1 'polypeptide(L)'
;MGVILSLGKHKAVLRRGEWRCADLGWERCLNRWTEEWLKSGDAPGLEETDQEMAVAREMANRAGGRVLYVARSSPARTARDFFPKRQYRLAFPDAE
;
A
#
# COMPACT_ATOMS: atom_id res chain seq x y z
N MET A 1 9.01 4.33 3.26
CA MET A 1 9.09 5.63 3.95
C MET A 1 7.85 5.68 4.83
N GLY A 2 7.10 6.75 5.07
CA GLY A 2 5.97 6.66 6.01
C GLY A 2 4.80 7.59 5.68
N VAL A 3 3.60 7.04 5.47
CA VAL A 3 2.37 7.82 5.30
C VAL A 3 1.38 7.46 6.40
N ILE A 4 0.70 8.46 6.98
CA ILE A 4 -0.33 8.26 8.00
C ILE A 4 -1.70 8.58 7.40
N LEU A 5 -2.62 7.64 7.56
CA LEU A 5 -4.00 7.68 7.11
C LEU A 5 -4.94 7.79 8.31
N SER A 6 -5.96 8.64 8.21
CA SER A 6 -7.09 8.72 9.14
C SER A 6 -8.27 7.95 8.57
N LEU A 7 -8.85 7.05 9.38
CA LEU A 7 -10.02 6.24 9.07
C LEU A 7 -11.05 6.41 10.17
N GLY A 8 -11.78 7.53 10.14
CA GLY A 8 -12.62 7.96 11.26
C GLY A 8 -11.79 8.08 12.55
N LYS A 9 -12.09 7.23 13.54
CA LYS A 9 -11.38 7.16 14.83
C LYS A 9 -10.06 6.38 14.79
N HIS A 10 -9.78 5.67 13.71
CA HIS A 10 -8.57 4.85 13.57
C HIS A 10 -7.48 5.59 12.79
N LYS A 11 -6.22 5.23 13.06
CA LYS A 11 -5.07 5.69 12.30
C LYS A 11 -4.30 4.49 11.78
N ALA A 12 -3.89 4.55 10.52
CA ALA A 12 -3.06 3.53 9.90
C ALA A 12 -1.78 4.18 9.37
N VAL A 13 -0.67 3.46 9.48
CA VAL A 13 0.65 3.89 8.99
C VAL A 13 1.06 2.97 7.86
N LEU A 14 1.27 3.53 6.68
CA LEU A 14 1.88 2.84 5.54
C LEU A 14 3.40 2.97 5.66
N ARG A 15 4.10 1.85 5.73
CA ARG A 15 5.56 1.82 5.73
C ARG A 15 6.05 0.58 5.01
N ARG A 16 6.96 0.77 4.04
CA ARG A 16 7.51 -0.35 3.23
C ARG A 16 6.41 -1.12 2.50
N GLY A 17 5.42 -0.39 2.00
CA GLY A 17 4.25 -0.95 1.32
C GLY A 17 3.27 -1.72 2.20
N GLU A 18 3.48 -1.82 3.52
CA GLU A 18 2.54 -2.45 4.46
C GLU A 18 1.81 -1.42 5.31
N TRP A 19 0.51 -1.63 5.47
CA TRP A 19 -0.29 -0.90 6.44
C TRP A 19 -0.15 -1.52 7.81
N ARG A 20 0.03 -0.67 8.82
CA ARG A 20 -0.02 -1.02 10.24
C ARG A 20 -1.11 -0.22 10.92
N CYS A 21 -2.01 -0.88 11.64
CA CYS A 21 -3.10 -0.23 12.36
C CYS A 21 -3.31 -0.89 13.72
N ALA A 22 -3.72 -0.12 14.72
CA ALA A 22 -4.09 -0.68 16.02
C ALA A 22 -5.33 -1.60 15.92
N ASP A 23 -6.18 -1.37 14.92
CA ASP A 23 -7.31 -2.23 14.61
C ASP A 23 -6.90 -3.25 13.53
N LEU A 24 -6.87 -4.54 13.92
CA LEU A 24 -6.46 -5.64 13.04
C LEU A 24 -7.44 -5.92 11.90
N GLY A 25 -8.70 -5.48 12.00
CA GLY A 25 -9.66 -5.56 10.91
C GLY A 25 -9.30 -4.58 9.81
N TRP A 26 -9.03 -3.33 10.20
CA TRP A 26 -8.56 -2.30 9.28
C TRP A 26 -7.20 -2.61 8.68
N GLU A 27 -6.25 -3.13 9.48
CA GLU A 27 -4.93 -3.53 8.96
C GLU A 27 -5.05 -4.56 7.84
N ARG A 28 -5.87 -5.62 8.05
CA ARG A 28 -6.08 -6.67 7.05
C ARG A 28 -6.80 -6.15 5.80
N CYS A 29 -7.84 -5.34 5.98
CA CYS A 29 -8.59 -4.77 4.85
C CYS A 29 -7.70 -3.87 3.98
N LEU A 30 -6.94 -2.95 4.58
CA LEU A 30 -6.06 -2.03 3.85
C LEU A 30 -4.98 -2.77 3.08
N ASN A 31 -4.33 -3.77 3.70
CA ASN A 31 -3.30 -4.56 3.02
C ASN A 31 -3.88 -5.36 1.85
N ARG A 32 -5.04 -6.00 2.03
CA ARG A 32 -5.73 -6.75 0.96
C ARG A 32 -6.12 -5.83 -0.20
N TRP A 33 -6.79 -4.71 0.07
CA TRP A 33 -7.20 -3.77 -0.98
C TRP A 33 -6.01 -3.16 -1.72
N THR A 34 -4.92 -2.91 -1.01
CA THR A 34 -3.67 -2.43 -1.63
C THR A 34 -3.12 -3.48 -2.58
N GLU A 35 -3.08 -4.75 -2.18
CA GLU A 35 -2.61 -5.84 -3.04
C GLU A 35 -3.52 -6.05 -4.27
N GLU A 36 -4.83 -6.05 -4.08
CA GLU A 36 -5.82 -6.17 -5.16
C GLU A 36 -5.68 -5.03 -6.18
N TRP A 37 -5.55 -3.78 -5.71
CA TRP A 37 -5.37 -2.63 -6.60
C TRP A 37 -4.05 -2.66 -7.36
N LEU A 38 -2.96 -3.04 -6.69
CA LEU A 38 -1.65 -3.17 -7.33
C LEU A 38 -1.64 -4.25 -8.42
N LYS A 39 -2.49 -5.28 -8.28
CA LYS A 39 -2.65 -6.36 -9.27
C LYS A 39 -3.69 -6.05 -10.37
N SER A 40 -4.59 -5.10 -10.16
CA SER A 40 -5.66 -4.80 -11.12
C SER A 40 -5.17 -4.16 -12.42
N GLY A 41 -3.95 -3.58 -12.41
CA GLY A 41 -3.40 -2.84 -13.54
C GLY A 41 -3.78 -1.36 -13.56
N ASP A 42 -4.68 -0.93 -12.67
CA ASP A 42 -5.07 0.50 -12.53
C ASP A 42 -4.12 1.29 -11.62
N ALA A 43 -3.17 0.59 -10.98
CA ALA A 43 -2.17 1.24 -10.14
C ALA A 43 -1.12 1.96 -11.01
N PRO A 44 -0.64 3.15 -10.58
CA PRO A 44 0.37 3.89 -11.33
C PRO A 44 1.65 3.09 -11.51
N GLY A 45 2.39 3.35 -12.59
CA GLY A 45 3.62 2.62 -12.94
C GLY A 45 4.72 2.68 -11.87
N LEU A 46 5.73 1.81 -12.01
CA LEU A 46 6.89 1.77 -11.09
C LEU A 46 7.71 3.07 -11.09
N GLU A 47 7.56 3.89 -12.12
CA GLU A 47 8.22 5.19 -12.28
C GLU A 47 7.56 6.30 -11.46
N GLU A 48 6.40 6.05 -10.86
CA GLU A 48 5.72 7.01 -10.00
C GLU A 48 6.63 7.43 -8.84
N THR A 49 6.89 8.73 -8.75
CA THR A 49 7.92 9.31 -7.87
C THR A 49 7.57 9.08 -6.39
N ASP A 50 6.28 9.01 -6.04
CA ASP A 50 5.82 8.74 -4.68
C ASP A 50 4.71 7.68 -4.65
N GLN A 51 5.11 6.40 -4.77
CA GLN A 51 4.16 5.29 -4.71
C GLN A 51 3.44 5.17 -3.36
N GLU A 52 4.10 5.51 -2.24
CA GLU A 52 3.45 5.44 -0.93
C GLU A 52 2.31 6.47 -0.85
N MET A 53 2.49 7.67 -1.40
CA MET A 53 1.41 8.66 -1.54
C MET A 53 0.28 8.15 -2.42
N ALA A 54 0.59 7.58 -3.59
CA ALA A 54 -0.43 7.09 -4.51
C ALA A 54 -1.31 6.01 -3.84
N VAL A 55 -0.69 5.04 -3.18
CA VAL A 55 -1.37 4.00 -2.40
C VAL A 55 -2.18 4.62 -1.26
N ALA A 56 -1.61 5.57 -0.52
CA ALA A 56 -2.31 6.20 0.59
C ALA A 56 -3.54 7.00 0.14
N ARG A 57 -3.47 7.68 -1.00
CA ARG A 57 -4.62 8.40 -1.58
C ARG A 57 -5.71 7.45 -2.03
N GLU A 58 -5.37 6.39 -2.74
CA GLU A 58 -6.34 5.40 -3.18
C GLU A 58 -7.02 4.71 -1.99
N MET A 59 -6.25 4.28 -1.00
CA MET A 59 -6.81 3.65 0.20
C MET A 59 -7.62 4.64 1.05
N ALA A 60 -7.26 5.92 1.07
CA ALA A 60 -8.08 6.97 1.69
C ALA A 60 -9.44 7.06 0.99
N ASN A 61 -9.45 7.15 -0.34
CA ASN A 61 -10.69 7.25 -1.12
C ASN A 61 -11.60 6.04 -0.90
N ARG A 62 -11.05 4.82 -0.96
CA ARG A 62 -11.81 3.58 -0.75
C ARG A 62 -12.40 3.47 0.65
N ALA A 63 -11.66 3.92 1.65
CA ALA A 63 -12.07 3.79 3.05
C ALA A 63 -12.87 4.98 3.58
N GLY A 64 -13.15 6.00 2.75
CA GLY A 64 -13.75 7.27 3.20
C GLY A 64 -12.86 8.05 4.18
N GLY A 65 -11.55 7.83 4.11
CA GLY A 65 -10.54 8.41 4.98
C GLY A 65 -9.86 9.64 4.40
N ARG A 66 -8.80 10.08 5.09
CA ARG A 66 -7.92 11.17 4.61
C ARG A 66 -6.46 10.94 4.97
N VAL A 67 -5.55 11.41 4.15
CA VAL A 67 -4.11 11.40 4.45
C VAL A 67 -3.80 12.53 5.43
N LEU A 68 -3.15 12.20 6.56
CA LEU A 68 -2.81 13.18 7.61
C LEU A 68 -1.36 13.64 7.54
N TYR A 69 -0.45 12.74 7.19
CA TYR A 69 0.99 13.04 7.22
C TYR A 69 1.75 12.19 6.21
N VAL A 70 2.76 12.81 5.62
CA VAL A 70 3.61 12.25 4.58
C VAL A 70 5.04 12.61 4.95
N ALA A 71 5.86 11.61 5.29
CA ALA A 71 7.31 11.80 5.32
C ALA A 71 7.84 11.98 3.87
N ARG A 72 9.07 12.44 3.66
CA ARG A 72 9.72 12.47 2.33
C ARG A 72 10.69 11.29 2.14
N SER A 73 10.75 10.67 0.94
CA SER A 73 11.65 9.54 0.61
C SER A 73 12.51 9.80 -0.60
N SER A 74 13.57 9.01 -0.68
CA SER A 74 14.26 8.68 -1.92
C SER A 74 13.43 7.68 -2.76
N PRO A 75 13.14 7.97 -4.03
CA PRO A 75 12.32 7.12 -4.92
C PRO A 75 12.92 5.74 -5.18
N ALA A 76 14.26 5.61 -5.19
CA ALA A 76 14.96 4.32 -5.41
C ALA A 76 14.62 3.26 -4.34
N ARG A 77 14.31 3.70 -3.12
CA ARG A 77 13.97 2.79 -2.01
C ARG A 77 12.52 2.34 -2.05
N THR A 78 11.63 3.19 -2.58
CA THR A 78 10.20 2.91 -2.70
C THR A 78 9.94 1.78 -3.71
N ALA A 79 10.60 1.79 -4.86
CA ALA A 79 10.43 0.75 -5.89
C ALA A 79 10.72 -0.66 -5.36
N ARG A 80 11.75 -0.82 -4.52
CA ARG A 80 12.12 -2.11 -3.92
C ARG A 80 11.03 -2.71 -3.02
N ASP A 81 10.28 -1.88 -2.31
CA ASP A 81 9.26 -2.33 -1.36
C ASP A 81 7.94 -2.70 -2.05
N PHE A 82 7.60 -2.05 -3.18
CA PHE A 82 6.34 -2.27 -3.90
C PHE A 82 6.43 -3.25 -5.06
N PHE A 83 7.61 -3.42 -5.68
CA PHE A 83 7.80 -4.35 -6.79
C PHE A 83 7.36 -5.79 -6.46
N PRO A 84 7.71 -6.38 -5.29
CA PRO A 84 7.28 -7.74 -4.96
C PRO A 84 5.76 -7.90 -4.81
N LYS A 85 5.03 -6.83 -4.48
CA LYS A 85 3.57 -6.86 -4.25
C LYS A 85 2.77 -6.82 -5.54
N ARG A 86 3.38 -6.37 -6.64
CA ARG A 86 2.78 -6.31 -7.98
C ARG A 86 2.92 -7.62 -8.75
N GLN A 87 3.70 -8.56 -8.24
CA GLN A 87 3.83 -9.87 -8.85
C GLN A 87 2.64 -10.75 -8.45
N TYR A 88 2.09 -11.48 -9.43
CA TYR A 88 1.26 -12.63 -9.11
C TYR A 88 2.14 -13.63 -8.34
N ARG A 89 1.70 -14.05 -7.15
CA ARG A 89 2.26 -15.23 -6.51
C ARG A 89 1.90 -16.43 -7.39
N LEU A 90 2.77 -16.74 -8.34
CA LEU A 90 2.71 -17.99 -9.07
C LEU A 90 3.09 -19.08 -8.08
N ALA A 91 2.09 -19.75 -7.52
CA ALA A 91 2.31 -21.03 -6.89
C ALA A 91 2.64 -22.00 -8.02
N PHE A 92 3.91 -22.26 -8.25
CA PHE A 92 4.32 -23.39 -9.05
C PHE A 92 4.04 -24.62 -8.18
N PRO A 93 3.08 -25.50 -8.53
CA PRO A 93 3.01 -26.79 -7.88
C PRO A 93 4.36 -27.48 -8.13
N ASP A 94 5.00 -27.96 -7.05
CA ASP A 94 6.23 -28.72 -7.17
C ASP A 94 5.97 -29.88 -8.15
N ALA A 95 6.75 -29.91 -9.23
CA ALA A 95 6.69 -31.00 -10.19
C ALA A 95 7.25 -32.25 -9.49
N GLU A 96 6.36 -33.15 -9.06
CA GLU A 96 6.70 -34.55 -8.75
C GLU A 96 7.04 -35.31 -10.04
#